data_AF-H5XG32-F1
#
_entry.id   AF-H5XG32-F1
#
_cell.length_a   1.000
_cell.length_b   1.000
_cell.length_c   1.000
_cell.angle_alpha   90.00
_cell.angle_beta   90.00
_cell.angle_gamma   90.00
#
_symmetry.space_group_name_H-M   'P 1'
#
loop_
_entity.id
_entity.type
_entity.pdbx_description
1 polymer ?
#
loop_
_entity_poly.entity_id
_entity_poly.type
_entity_poly.pdbx_seq_one_letter_code
_entity_poly.pdbx_strand_id
1 'polypeptide(L)' 'MIERDRALLARAANVNRSFGEIVVELMIRQDGGQLPAGPLREVGELLAGLGREFIDRAAEIDAHPVIDAESYSAAHS' A
#
# COMPACT_ATOMS: atom_id res chain seq x y z
N MET A 1 0.94 -8.92 14.59
CA MET A 1 0.34 -8.31 13.38
C MET A 1 -1.02 -8.93 13.17
N ILE A 2 -2.09 -8.13 13.10
CA ILE A 2 -3.44 -8.67 12.90
C ILE A 2 -3.61 -9.14 11.45
N GLU A 3 -4.64 -9.95 11.19
CA GLU A 3 -4.84 -10.57 9.87
C GLU A 3 -4.94 -9.55 8.73
N ARG A 4 -5.64 -8.44 8.98
CA ARG A 4 -5.79 -7.35 8.00
C ARG A 4 -4.45 -6.73 7.60
N ASP A 5 -3.55 -6.50 8.56
CA ASP A 5 -2.22 -5.94 8.29
C ASP A 5 -1.37 -6.92 7.47
N ARG A 6 -1.43 -8.23 7.79
CA ARG A 6 -0.75 -9.26 7.01
C ARG A 6 -1.24 -9.29 5.56
N ALA A 7 -2.55 -9.24 5.36
CA ALA A 7 -3.15 -9.23 4.02
C ALA A 7 -2.70 -8.00 3.22
N LEU A 8 -2.69 -6.81 3.83
CA LEU A 8 -2.24 -5.58 3.20
C LEU A 8 -0.76 -5.66 2.78
N LEU A 9 0.11 -6.15 3.66
CA LEU A 9 1.53 -6.34 3.34
C LEU A 9 1.76 -7.43 2.29
N ALA A 10 0.99 -8.52 2.31
CA ALA A 10 1.07 -9.56 1.29
C ALA A 10 0.69 -9.01 -0.09
N ARG A 11 -0.36 -8.18 -0.16
CA ARG A 11 -0.75 -7.50 -1.40
C ARG A 11 0.35 -6.55 -1.89
N ALA A 12 0.93 -5.75 -1.00
CA ALA A 12 2.04 -4.87 -1.34
C ALA A 12 3.28 -5.64 -1.84
N ALA A 13 3.61 -6.77 -1.20
CA ALA A 13 4.71 -7.62 -1.63
C ALA A 13 4.47 -8.21 -3.03
N ASN A 14 3.23 -8.59 -3.35
CA ASN A 14 2.87 -9.08 -4.68
C ASN A 14 3.02 -7.99 -5.74
N VAL A 15 2.55 -6.76 -5.47
CA VAL A 15 2.75 -5.62 -6.38
C VAL A 15 4.23 -5.33 -6.57
N ASN A 16 5.02 -5.26 -5.49
CA ASN A 16 6.46 -5.01 -5.59
C ASN A 16 7.19 -6.07 -6.41
N ARG A 17 6.77 -7.33 -6.33
CA ARG A 17 7.38 -8.43 -7.08
C ARG A 17 7.12 -8.33 -8.59
N SER A 18 5.91 -7.92 -8.99
CA SER A 18 5.55 -7.81 -10.41
C SER A 18 5.89 -6.44 -11.03
N PHE A 19 6.14 -5.41 -10.21
CA PHE A 19 6.30 -4.05 -10.71
C PHE A 19 7.48 -3.88 -11.67
N GLY A 20 8.60 -4.57 -11.42
CA GLY A 20 9.76 -4.51 -12.31
C GLY A 20 9.44 -4.99 -13.73
N GLU A 21 8.71 -6.10 -13.86
CA GLU A 21 8.28 -6.64 -15.16
C GLU A 21 7.35 -5.68 -15.89
N ILE A 22 6.43 -5.05 -15.16
CA ILE A 22 5.51 -4.04 -15.70
C ILE A 22 6.28 -2.82 -16.24
N VAL A 23 7.27 -2.32 -15.50
CA VAL A 23 8.10 -1.19 -15.95
C VAL A 23 8.86 -1.53 -17.23
N VAL A 24 9.44 -2.73 -17.31
CA VAL A 24 10.13 -3.20 -18.52
C VAL A 24 9.17 -3.28 -19.70
N GLU A 25 7.97 -3.84 -19.51
CA GLU A 25 6.96 -3.93 -20.57
C GLU A 25 6.51 -2.55 -21.08
N LEU A 26 6.31 -1.59 -20.16
CA LEU A 26 6.00 -0.20 -20.51
C LEU A 26 7.10 0.45 -21.35
N MET A 27 8.37 0.15 -21.05
CA MET A 27 9.52 0.63 -21.82
C MET A 27 9.60 -0.02 -23.21
N ILE A 28 9.32 -1.32 -23.31
CA ILE A 28 9.31 -2.04 -24.59
C ILE A 28 8.22 -1.50 -25.52
N ARG A 29 7.05 -1.17 -24.96
CA ARG A 29 5.88 -0.67 -25.71
C ARG A 29 5.93 0.83 -26.01
N GLN A 30 7.07 1.49 -25.86
CA GLN A 30 7.23 2.89 -26.21
C GLN A 30 6.98 3.11 -27.71
N ASP A 31 6.38 4.25 -28.03
CA ASP A 31 6.23 4.74 -29.39
C ASP A 31 6.81 6.15 -29.49
N GLY A 32 7.83 6.34 -30.34
CA GLY A 32 8.55 7.61 -30.45
C GLY A 32 9.18 8.10 -29.13
N GLY A 33 9.51 7.19 -28.21
CA GLY A 33 10.02 7.52 -26.87
C GLY A 33 8.94 7.89 -25.85
N GLN A 34 7.65 7.80 -26.21
CA GLN A 34 6.52 8.03 -25.31
C GLN A 34 6.01 6.72 -24.74
N LEU A 35 5.68 6.70 -23.44
CA LEU A 35 5.04 5.55 -22.79
C LEU A 35 3.57 5.43 -23.22
N PRO A 36 3.02 4.21 -23.31
CA PRO A 36 1.63 4.01 -23.68
C PRO A 36 0.70 4.49 -22.55
N ALA A 37 -0.12 5.51 -22.83
CA ALA A 37 -0.92 6.21 -21.83
C ALA A 37 -1.96 5.33 -21.10
N GLY A 38 -2.54 4.34 -21.79
CA GLY A 38 -3.50 3.40 -21.20
C GLY A 38 -2.88 2.53 -20.10
N PRO A 39 -1.89 1.68 -20.43
CA PRO A 39 -1.15 0.90 -19.46
C PRO A 39 -0.53 1.75 -18.33
N LEU A 40 0.01 2.93 -18.64
CA LEU A 40 0.55 3.82 -17.62
C LEU A 40 -0.51 4.29 -16.62
N ARG A 41 -1.73 4.57 -17.09
CA ARG A 41 -2.86 4.94 -16.22
C ARG A 41 -3.28 3.77 -15.33
N GLU A 42 -3.42 2.57 -15.90
CA GLU A 42 -3.81 1.37 -15.15
C GLU A 42 -2.85 1.09 -13.99
N VAL A 43 -1.54 1.20 -14.25
CA VAL A 43 -0.50 1.06 -13.21
C VAL A 43 -0.65 2.14 -12.13
N GLY A 44 -0.87 3.39 -12.54
CA GLY A 44 -1.10 4.50 -11.61
C GLY A 44 -2.31 4.28 -10.71
N GLU A 45 -3.43 3.82 -11.27
CA GLU A 45 -4.66 3.54 -10.53
C GLU A 45 -4.47 2.41 -9.50
N LEU A 46 -3.78 1.34 -9.88
CA LEU A 46 -3.46 0.23 -8.95
C LEU A 46 -2.58 0.67 -7.79
N LEU A 47 -1.53 1.46 -8.06
CA LEU A 47 -0.63 1.99 -7.04
C LEU A 47 -1.35 2.99 -6.12
N ALA A 48 -2.20 3.86 -6.69
CA ALA A 48 -2.99 4.81 -5.92
C ALA A 48 -3.97 4.07 -4.98
N GLY A 49 -4.63 3.01 -5.45
CA GLY A 49 -5.52 2.19 -4.63
C GLY A 49 -4.79 1.52 -3.47
N LEU A 50 -3.64 0.89 -3.73
CA LEU A 50 -2.83 0.29 -2.66
C LEU A 50 -2.33 1.34 -1.65
N GLY A 51 -1.87 2.50 -2.13
CA GLY A 51 -1.47 3.61 -1.28
C GLY A 51 -2.61 4.12 -0.40
N ARG A 52 -3.83 4.18 -0.95
CA ARG A 52 -5.02 4.57 -0.19
C ARG A 52 -5.33 3.59 0.94
N GLU A 53 -5.24 2.29 0.67
CA GLU A 53 -5.45 1.27 1.70
C GLU A 53 -4.46 1.37 2.86
N PHE A 54 -3.19 1.72 2.59
CA PHE A 54 -2.22 2.01 3.64
C PHE A 54 -2.62 3.21 4.49
N ILE A 55 -3.02 4.31 3.86
CA ILE A 55 -3.43 5.54 4.55
C ILE A 55 -4.67 5.27 5.41
N ASP A 56 -5.68 4.62 4.85
CA ASP A 56 -6.92 4.30 5.57
C ASP A 56 -6.61 3.37 6.75
N ARG A 57 -5.72 2.38 6.57
CA ARG A 57 -5.31 1.51 7.67
C ARG A 57 -4.54 2.24 8.76
N ALA A 58 -3.67 3.17 8.41
CA ALA A 58 -2.96 4.01 9.38
C ALA A 58 -3.95 4.87 10.19
N ALA A 59 -4.91 5.50 9.52
CA ALA A 59 -5.95 6.29 10.19
C ALA A 59 -6.78 5.45 11.18
N GLU A 60 -7.10 4.20 10.84
CA GLU A 60 -7.78 3.28 11.77
C GLU A 60 -6.94 2.96 13.02
N ILE A 61 -5.62 2.80 12.85
CA ILE A 61 -4.68 2.54 13.96
C ILE A 61 -4.62 3.77 14.86
N ASP A 62 -4.46 4.97 14.28
CA ASP A 62 -4.40 6.22 15.03
C ASP A 62 -5.71 6.52 15.78
N ALA A 63 -6.85 6.14 15.21
CA ALA A 63 -8.17 6.31 15.84
C ALA A 63 -8.41 5.35 17.02
N HIS A 64 -7.65 4.25 17.12
CA HIS A 64 -7.72 3.30 18.22
C HIS A 64 -6.35 3.20 18.88
N PRO A 65 -5.92 4.26 19.62
CA PRO A 65 -4.70 4.17 20.39
C PRO A 65 -4.85 2.97 21.31
N VAL A 66 -3.97 1.99 21.14
CA VAL A 66 -3.90 0.85 22.05
C VAL A 66 -3.69 1.46 23.43
N ILE A 67 -4.72 1.41 24.28
CA ILE A 67 -4.56 1.74 25.68
C ILE A 67 -3.66 0.65 26.22
N ASP A 68 -2.38 0.96 26.30
CA ASP A 68 -1.42 0.18 27.03
C ASP A 68 -1.95 -0.04 28.46
N ALA A 69 -1.98 -1.31 28.88
CA ALA A 69 -2.45 -1.71 30.20
C ALA A 69 -1.58 -1.12 31.33
N GLU A 70 -0.31 -0.77 31.06
CA GLU A 70 0.56 -0.09 32.03
C GLU A 70 0.10 1.36 32.30
N SER A 71 -0.40 2.06 31.27
CA SER A 71 -0.96 3.41 31.39
C SER A 71 -2.27 3.46 32.20
N TYR A 72 -3.07 2.39 32.23
CA TYR A 72 -4.31 2.34 33.01
C TYR A 72 -4.08 2.12 34.52
N SER A 73 -2.98 1.42 34.89
CA SER A 73 -2.60 1.16 36.29
C SER A 73 -2.04 2.40 37.00
N ALA A 74 -1.34 3.28 36.28
CA ALA A 74 -0.76 4.50 36.86
C ALA A 74 -1.79 5.60 37.14
N ALA A 75 -2.95 5.57 36.49
CA ALA A 75 -4.02 6.56 36.68
C ALA A 75 -4.96 6.25 37.86
N HIS A 76 -4.83 5.08 38.50
CA HIS A 76 -5.69 4.62 39.59
C HIS A 76 -4.90 4.20 40.85
N SER A 77 -3.66 4.68 41.01
CA SER A 77 -2.83 4.53 42.22
C SER A 77 -2.66 5.88 42.91
#